data_AF-A0A967SQZ9-F1
#
_entry.id   AF-A0A967SQZ9-F1
#
_cell.length_a   1.000
_cell.length_b   1.000
_cell.length_c   1.000
_cell.angle_alpha   90.00
_cell.angle_beta   90.00
_cell.angle_gamma   90.00
#
_symmetry.space_group_name_H-M   'P 1'
#
loop_
_entity.id
_entity.type
_entity.pdbx_description
1 polymer ?
#
loop_
_entity_poly.entity_id
_entity_poly.type
_entity_poly.pdbx_seq_one_letter_code
_entity_poly.pdbx_strand_id
1 'polypeptide(L)' 'KDLFEEGVYANAVVPPAVPKGQSLLRTSYMASHTDEHLDQILEAFRKVGLKHGIIDRNGHSGTE' A
#
# COMPACT_ATOMS: atom_id res chain seq x y z
N LYS A 1 7.94 6.07 -4.56
CA LYS A 1 7.08 7.23 -4.94
C LYS A 1 5.87 6.77 -5.76
N ASP A 2 5.89 5.54 -6.22
CA ASP A 2 4.95 4.93 -7.16
C ASP A 2 3.48 5.00 -6.71
N LEU A 3 3.17 4.76 -5.43
CA LEU A 3 1.78 4.92 -4.93
C LEU A 3 1.28 6.35 -5.10
N PHE A 4 2.13 7.34 -4.85
CA PHE A 4 1.78 8.75 -5.00
C PHE A 4 1.56 9.11 -6.48
N GLU A 5 2.32 8.51 -7.38
CA GLU A 5 2.14 8.65 -8.84
C GLU A 5 0.84 8.01 -9.33
N GLU A 6 0.37 6.94 -8.69
CA GLU A 6 -0.98 6.35 -8.90
C GLU A 6 -2.10 7.11 -8.17
N GLY A 7 -1.80 8.26 -7.54
CA GLY A 7 -2.77 9.11 -6.86
C GLY A 7 -3.12 8.70 -5.43
N VAL A 8 -2.36 7.77 -4.83
CA VAL A 8 -2.57 7.29 -3.46
C VAL A 8 -1.44 7.76 -2.54
N TYR A 9 -1.79 8.53 -1.52
CA TYR A 9 -0.86 8.92 -0.46
C TYR A 9 -0.98 7.96 0.73
N ALA A 10 0.11 7.29 1.07
CA ALA A 10 0.23 6.46 2.27
C ALA A 10 1.49 6.86 3.04
N ASN A 11 1.39 6.89 4.36
CA ASN A 11 2.53 7.28 5.19
C ASN A 11 3.45 6.07 5.40
N ALA A 12 4.75 6.23 5.11
CA ALA A 12 5.74 5.21 5.40
C ALA A 12 6.21 5.34 6.86
N VAL A 13 6.07 4.26 7.61
CA VAL A 13 6.55 4.17 9.00
C VAL A 13 7.84 3.35 8.98
N VAL A 14 8.94 4.01 9.34
CA VAL A 14 10.31 3.46 9.31
C VAL A 14 10.97 3.61 10.68
N PRO A 15 12.06 2.86 10.97
CA PRO A 15 12.82 3.03 12.21
C PRO A 15 13.26 4.49 12.41
N PRO A 16 13.21 5.04 13.64
CA PRO A 16 13.02 4.36 14.93
C PRO A 16 11.55 4.18 15.38
N ALA A 17 10.57 4.62 14.58
CA ALA A 17 9.15 4.54 14.97
C ALA A 17 8.60 3.10 15.01
N VAL A 18 9.29 2.16 14.34
CA VAL A 18 9.03 0.72 14.35
C VAL A 18 10.36 -0.04 14.49
N PRO A 19 10.35 -1.29 14.99
CA PRO A 19 11.54 -2.14 15.01
C PRO A 19 12.18 -2.28 13.62
N LYS A 20 13.50 -2.49 13.59
CA LYS A 20 14.22 -2.77 12.32
C LYS A 20 13.61 -4.00 11.65
N GLY A 21 13.41 -3.93 10.33
CA GLY A 21 12.77 -4.99 9.54
C GLY A 21 11.24 -5.00 9.58
N GLN A 22 10.61 -4.13 10.38
CA GLN A 22 9.14 -4.04 10.49
C GLN A 22 8.62 -2.71 9.95
N SER A 23 9.22 -2.21 8.87
CA SER A 23 8.71 -1.02 8.18
C SER A 23 7.38 -1.34 7.52
N LEU A 24 6.44 -0.40 7.57
CA LEU A 24 5.09 -0.61 7.05
C LEU A 24 4.55 0.68 6.43
N LEU A 25 3.58 0.51 5.54
CA LEU A 25 2.77 1.61 5.03
C LEU A 25 1.50 1.71 5.88
N ARG A 26 1.24 2.89 6.45
CA ARG A 26 0.01 3.17 7.19
C ARG A 26 -0.99 3.84 6.24
N THR A 27 -2.14 3.22 6.06
CA THR A 27 -3.32 3.83 5.44
C THR A 27 -4.28 4.33 6.53
N SER A 28 -5.12 5.30 6.20
CA SER A 28 -6.12 5.84 7.13
C SER A 28 -7.37 6.16 6.33
N TYR A 29 -8.39 5.33 6.48
CA TYR A 29 -9.66 5.47 5.78
C TYR A 29 -10.63 6.26 6.64
N MET A 30 -11.47 7.05 5.99
CA MET A 30 -12.52 7.87 6.60
C MET A 30 -13.87 7.47 6.01
N ALA A 31 -14.95 7.65 6.77
CA ALA A 31 -16.32 7.36 6.31
C ALA A 31 -16.73 8.16 5.05
N SER A 32 -15.98 9.22 4.70
CA SER A 32 -16.18 10.00 3.47
C SER A 32 -15.58 9.37 2.21
N HIS A 33 -14.83 8.26 2.31
CA HIS A 33 -14.37 7.54 1.12
C HIS A 33 -15.54 6.76 0.52
N THR A 34 -15.73 6.90 -0.79
CA THR A 34 -16.70 6.09 -1.54
C THR A 34 -16.05 4.77 -1.95
N ASP A 35 -16.87 3.82 -2.38
CA ASP A 35 -16.39 2.52 -2.87
C ASP A 35 -15.44 2.71 -4.06
N GLU A 36 -15.69 3.69 -4.94
CA GLU A 36 -14.79 3.99 -6.07
C GLU A 36 -13.42 4.50 -5.61
N HIS A 37 -13.35 5.26 -4.52
CA HIS A 37 -12.06 5.65 -3.93
C HIS A 37 -11.31 4.42 -3.41
N LEU A 38 -12.01 3.48 -2.78
CA LEU A 38 -11.40 2.25 -2.27
C LEU A 38 -10.91 1.36 -3.40
N ASP A 39 -11.68 1.23 -4.48
CA ASP A 39 -11.30 0.47 -5.67
C ASP A 39 -10.03 1.05 -6.33
N GLN A 40 -9.96 2.39 -6.47
CA GLN A 40 -8.76 3.05 -6.97
C GLN A 40 -7.55 2.77 -6.07
N ILE A 41 -7.73 2.82 -4.75
CA ILE A 41 -6.66 2.55 -3.79
C ILE A 41 -6.17 1.11 -3.95
N LEU A 42 -7.07 0.13 -3.97
CA LEU A 42 -6.74 -1.28 -4.13
C LEU A 42 -6.00 -1.56 -5.44
N GLU A 43 -6.45 -0.96 -6.54
CA GLU A 43 -5.80 -1.12 -7.85
C GLU A 43 -4.39 -0.51 -7.88
N ALA A 44 -4.20 0.67 -7.26
CA ALA A 44 -2.87 1.27 -7.11
C ALA A 44 -1.93 0.38 -6.29
N PHE A 45 -2.41 -0.16 -5.16
CA PHE A 45 -1.64 -1.09 -4.34
C PHE A 45 -1.31 -2.39 -5.09
N ARG A 46 -2.25 -2.93 -5.89
CA ARG A 46 -2.02 -4.12 -6.72
C ARG A 46 -0.95 -3.87 -7.76
N LYS A 47 -1.05 -2.78 -8.53
CA LYS A 47 -0.06 -2.43 -9.57
C LYS A 47 1.33 -2.23 -8.99
N VAL A 48 1.45 -1.41 -7.94
CA VAL A 48 2.73 -1.12 -7.30
C VAL A 48 3.28 -2.36 -6.59
N GLY A 49 2.42 -3.10 -5.88
CA GLY A 49 2.78 -4.35 -5.21
C GLY A 49 3.35 -5.38 -6.17
N LEU A 50 2.72 -5.57 -7.34
CA LEU A 50 3.21 -6.44 -8.40
C LEU A 50 4.54 -5.94 -8.98
N LYS A 51 4.67 -4.63 -9.23
CA LYS A 51 5.89 -4.01 -9.76
C LYS A 51 7.10 -4.24 -8.86
N HIS A 52 6.91 -4.17 -7.54
CA HIS A 52 7.97 -4.36 -6.55
C HIS A 52 8.09 -5.81 -6.04
N GLY A 53 7.26 -6.75 -6.54
CA GLY A 53 7.27 -8.16 -6.13
C GLY A 53 6.78 -8.40 -4.69
N ILE A 54 6.05 -7.45 -4.11
CA ILE A 54 5.50 -7.53 -2.75
C ILE A 54 4.19 -8.33 -2.73
N ILE A 55 3.40 -8.25 -3.81
CA ILE A 55 2.12 -8.95 -3.97
C ILE A 55 2.20 -9.82 -5.23
N ASP A 56 1.68 -11.05 -5.17
CA ASP A 56 1.58 -11.94 -6.33
C ASP A 56 0.35 -11.64 -7.22
N ARG A 57 0.21 -12.35 -8.35
CA ARG A 57 -0.94 -12.17 -9.26
C ARG A 57 -2.28 -12.60 -8.66
N ASN A 58 -2.26 -13.36 -7.57
CA ASN A 58 -3.44 -13.87 -6.88
C ASN A 58 -3.83 -13.00 -5.66
N GLY A 59 -3.04 -11.97 -5.33
CA GLY A 59 -3.28 -11.08 -4.20
C GLY A 59 -2.62 -11.49 -2.88
N HIS A 60 -1.76 -12.50 -2.88
CA HIS A 60 -1.00 -12.92 -1.69
C HIS A 60 0.26 -12.06 -1.51
N SER A 61 0.62 -11.76 -0.27
CA SER A 61 1.91 -11.15 0.06
C SER A 61 3.04 -12.13 -0.25
N GLY A 62 3.97 -11.75 -1.11
CA GLY A 62 5.13 -12.54 -1.55
C GLY A 62 6.24 -12.65 -0.51
N THR A 63 5.88 -12.82 0.76
CA THR A 63 6.80 -13.12 1.86
C THR A 63 6.36 -14.44 2.47
N GLU A 64 7.17 -15.47 2.24
CA GLU A 64 7.26 -16.63 3.13
C GLU A 64 7.58 -16.18 4.57
#